data_AF-A0A0W0UTU7-F1
#
_entry.id   AF-A0A0W0UTU7-F1
#
_cell.length_a   1.000
_cell.length_b   1.000
_cell.length_c   1.000
_cell.angle_alpha   90.00
_cell.angle_beta   90.00
_cell.angle_gamma   90.00
#
_symmetry.space_group_name_H-M   'P 1'
#
loop_
_entity.id
_entity.type
_entity.pdbx_description
1 polymer ?
#
loop_
_entity_poly.entity_id
_entity_poly.type
_entity_poly.pdbx_seq_one_letter_code
_entity_poly.pdbx_strand_id
1 'polypeptide(L)'
;MKVFTAIGSLIGLFLTSAWAMANTSLFIATYPQKYKISYGATHHLLQLQYTIVSNLPGKSQTLSKFAFSSAKPNNRILLKNLTNTCRGVLPPQGPSGVCTVNALLEVTGIQYPSHAALPETAYHLSFTYGNGRGTGMNSAPMVFSFATGASIPTAFRTFTFKNYCNYNVWLGVSGGATDSIKPAIAKDLQSCKDTIHSSDCYPGSICVAVGGGVNHCFWKNPVPNGGTYELAKNSSATVIFPVYDNGIDAQWSGGVAGRTNCTSTSCDTGDCNGGATSGHNGVCKVATGFNAPVSTAEFTLLGALPLVYSNTPQGNSDADTYDVTIINGISTPISMTPVNGVWGGRQKPYTCGVPGAATNTKSSAACDWNSFNPPDIKAYRWVKYTNGAMENECLNTNCPSNKQCGAAFNPGSGGHVIKNVCGAALGYWTADAFCAKDASFEDSRISIDCSAHLASPDGQYTQAQLYGCSTGIFKNSCYSVGAVSGACCGCVDWNTLGINVPAPPITQSCKGIKTDNWVIVSQPKLEWLKESCSNTYVYPYDDASSTFTCQKLNSQTINQVNYMISFCPQA
;
A
#
# COMPACT_ATOMS: atom_id res chain seq x y z
N MET A 1 -30.08 -39.18 23.61
CA MET A 1 -30.60 -38.32 22.53
C MET A 1 -30.19 -36.88 22.88
N LYS A 2 -29.44 -36.18 22.00
CA LYS A 2 -28.81 -34.84 22.16
C LYS A 2 -27.39 -34.76 22.80
N VAL A 3 -26.35 -35.33 22.16
CA VAL A 3 -24.94 -34.87 22.30
C VAL A 3 -24.13 -34.95 20.97
N PHE A 4 -24.72 -35.33 19.83
CA PHE A 4 -23.92 -35.61 18.60
C PHE A 4 -23.88 -34.52 17.51
N THR A 5 -24.32 -33.28 17.78
CA THR A 5 -24.44 -32.24 16.73
C THR A 5 -23.31 -31.20 16.69
N ALA A 6 -22.30 -31.27 17.56
CA ALA A 6 -21.32 -30.17 17.70
C ALA A 6 -20.01 -30.31 16.86
N ILE A 7 -19.74 -31.47 16.23
CA ILE A 7 -18.48 -31.68 15.50
C ILE A 7 -18.59 -31.33 14.00
N GLY A 8 -19.81 -31.14 13.47
CA GLY A 8 -20.04 -30.84 12.05
C GLY A 8 -19.77 -29.39 11.62
N SER A 9 -19.55 -28.46 12.55
CA SER A 9 -19.51 -27.01 12.22
C SER A 9 -18.11 -26.40 12.09
N LEU A 10 -17.03 -27.07 12.53
CA LEU A 10 -15.67 -26.51 12.42
C LEU A 10 -14.96 -26.84 11.10
N ILE A 11 -15.43 -27.85 10.36
CA ILE A 11 -14.86 -28.24 9.06
C ILE A 11 -15.54 -27.46 7.90
N GLY A 12 -16.69 -26.84 8.14
CA GLY A 12 -17.47 -26.10 7.15
C GLY A 12 -16.86 -24.79 6.65
N LEU A 13 -15.78 -24.29 7.28
CA LEU A 13 -15.10 -23.06 6.86
C LEU A 13 -13.89 -23.28 5.92
N PHE A 14 -13.51 -24.52 5.63
CA PHE A 14 -12.31 -24.84 4.83
C PHE A 14 -12.58 -25.55 3.49
N LEU A 15 -13.84 -25.75 3.09
CA LEU A 15 -14.19 -26.58 1.93
C LEU A 15 -15.24 -25.91 1.03
N THR A 16 -14.85 -24.89 0.26
CA THR A 16 -15.76 -24.26 -0.72
C THR A 16 -15.82 -25.00 -2.06
N SER A 17 -14.98 -26.02 -2.28
CA SER A 17 -15.07 -26.89 -3.46
C SER A 17 -14.60 -28.32 -3.17
N ALA A 18 -15.41 -29.10 -2.46
CA ALA A 18 -15.23 -30.55 -2.38
C ALA A 18 -15.95 -31.22 -3.57
N TRP A 19 -15.19 -31.89 -4.44
CA TRP A 19 -15.79 -32.74 -5.47
C TRP A 19 -16.05 -34.13 -4.87
N ALA A 20 -17.32 -34.43 -4.64
CA ALA A 20 -17.79 -35.78 -4.34
C ALA A 20 -18.15 -36.47 -5.66
N MET A 21 -17.35 -37.46 -6.07
CA MET A 21 -17.90 -38.48 -6.97
C MET A 21 -18.81 -39.35 -6.10
N ALA A 22 -20.13 -39.30 -6.32
CA ALA A 22 -21.07 -40.17 -5.64
C ALA A 22 -20.62 -41.63 -5.87
N ASN A 23 -20.18 -42.31 -4.80
CA ASN A 23 -19.60 -43.66 -4.72
C ASN A 23 -18.07 -43.79 -4.55
N THR A 24 -17.30 -42.72 -4.34
CA THR A 24 -15.87 -42.87 -3.98
C THR A 24 -15.65 -42.98 -2.47
N SER A 25 -14.73 -43.86 -2.06
CA SER A 25 -14.29 -44.06 -0.68
C SER A 25 -13.44 -42.92 -0.12
N LEU A 26 -13.07 -41.95 -0.96
CA LEU A 26 -12.19 -40.84 -0.65
C LEU A 26 -12.72 -39.53 -1.25
N PHE A 27 -12.34 -38.41 -0.63
CA PHE A 27 -12.46 -37.06 -1.16
C PHE A 27 -11.09 -36.41 -1.29
N ILE A 28 -10.90 -35.58 -2.32
CA ILE A 28 -9.70 -34.74 -2.47
C ILE A 28 -10.17 -33.28 -2.55
N ALA A 29 -9.68 -32.46 -1.63
CA ALA A 29 -9.87 -31.02 -1.66
C ALA A 29 -8.58 -30.35 -2.16
N THR A 30 -8.75 -29.41 -3.08
CA THR A 30 -7.67 -28.60 -3.66
C THR A 30 -8.10 -27.14 -3.68
N TYR A 31 -7.21 -26.26 -3.24
CA TYR A 31 -7.41 -24.83 -3.32
C TYR A 31 -6.04 -24.14 -3.42
N PRO A 32 -5.85 -23.22 -4.38
CA PRO A 32 -6.79 -22.79 -5.42
C PRO A 32 -6.91 -23.79 -6.60
N GLN A 33 -8.00 -23.69 -7.39
CA GLN A 33 -8.18 -24.48 -8.63
C GLN A 33 -7.54 -23.85 -9.87
N LYS A 34 -7.15 -22.57 -9.78
CA LYS A 34 -6.43 -21.86 -10.83
C LYS A 34 -5.27 -21.09 -10.22
N TYR A 35 -4.17 -20.97 -10.95
CA TYR A 35 -3.01 -20.18 -10.54
C TYR A 35 -2.45 -19.38 -11.71
N LYS A 36 -2.17 -18.10 -11.51
CA LYS A 36 -1.46 -17.27 -12.49
C LYS A 36 0.01 -17.23 -12.13
N ILE A 37 0.85 -17.65 -13.06
CA ILE A 37 2.29 -17.43 -12.93
C ILE A 37 2.57 -15.99 -13.35
N SER A 38 3.16 -15.23 -12.42
CA SER A 38 3.53 -13.83 -12.61
C SER A 38 4.45 -13.64 -13.80
N TYR A 39 4.31 -12.49 -14.46
CA TYR A 39 5.14 -12.12 -15.59
C TYR A 39 6.60 -12.00 -15.12
N GLY A 40 7.47 -12.63 -15.90
CA GLY A 40 8.91 -12.77 -15.70
C GLY A 40 9.37 -13.50 -14.42
N ALA A 41 8.46 -14.11 -13.65
CA ALA A 41 8.82 -14.96 -12.52
C ALA A 41 9.94 -15.94 -12.90
N THR A 42 11.01 -15.99 -12.11
CA THR A 42 12.21 -16.78 -12.42
C THR A 42 12.45 -17.79 -11.30
N HIS A 43 12.28 -19.08 -11.59
CA HIS A 43 12.42 -20.18 -10.63
C HIS A 43 11.64 -19.98 -9.32
N HIS A 44 10.43 -19.42 -9.40
CA HIS A 44 9.61 -19.17 -8.21
C HIS A 44 9.11 -20.50 -7.64
N LEU A 45 9.29 -20.71 -6.33
CA LEU A 45 8.81 -21.91 -5.66
C LEU A 45 7.35 -21.73 -5.25
N LEU A 46 6.51 -22.64 -5.72
CA LEU A 46 5.09 -22.70 -5.41
C LEU A 46 4.80 -23.98 -4.63
N GLN A 47 4.28 -23.85 -3.42
CA GLN A 47 3.83 -24.98 -2.63
C GLN A 47 2.31 -25.13 -2.72
N LEU A 48 1.88 -26.29 -3.19
CA LEU A 48 0.47 -26.66 -3.27
C LEU A 48 0.15 -27.72 -2.24
N GLN A 49 -0.98 -27.57 -1.57
CA GLN A 49 -1.46 -28.53 -0.59
C GLN A 49 -2.78 -29.15 -1.04
N TYR A 50 -2.83 -30.48 -0.99
CA TYR A 50 -4.00 -31.29 -1.28
C TYR A 50 -4.40 -32.00 0.00
N THR A 51 -5.68 -31.97 0.34
CA THR A 51 -6.21 -32.70 1.49
C THR A 51 -7.03 -33.88 1.02
N ILE A 52 -6.65 -35.08 1.45
CA ILE A 52 -7.35 -36.33 1.14
C ILE A 52 -8.08 -36.79 2.39
N VAL A 53 -9.37 -37.08 2.27
CA VAL A 53 -10.23 -37.49 3.38
C VAL A 53 -10.85 -38.84 3.08
N SER A 54 -10.81 -39.75 4.05
CA SER A 54 -11.51 -41.03 3.99
C SER A 54 -12.99 -40.84 4.27
N ASN A 55 -13.82 -41.40 3.39
CA ASN A 55 -15.27 -41.43 3.56
C ASN A 55 -15.79 -42.82 3.94
N LEU A 56 -14.89 -43.76 4.28
CA LEU A 56 -15.29 -45.11 4.66
C LEU A 56 -15.31 -45.28 6.19
N PRO A 57 -16.47 -45.58 6.78
CA PRO A 57 -16.55 -46.00 8.17
C PRO A 57 -15.81 -47.32 8.39
N GLY A 58 -14.96 -47.38 9.41
CA GLY A 58 -14.31 -48.61 9.87
C GLY A 58 -13.31 -49.28 8.91
N LYS A 59 -12.97 -48.68 7.77
CA LYS A 59 -11.98 -49.24 6.81
C LYS A 59 -10.89 -48.24 6.43
N SER A 60 -9.63 -48.62 6.67
CA SER A 60 -8.48 -47.87 6.17
C SER A 60 -8.32 -48.05 4.65
N GLN A 61 -7.63 -47.11 4.01
CA GLN A 61 -7.29 -47.14 2.60
C GLN A 61 -5.77 -47.07 2.43
N THR A 62 -5.17 -48.05 1.77
CA THR A 62 -3.76 -47.96 1.35
C THR A 62 -3.66 -46.94 0.23
N LEU A 63 -2.72 -46.01 0.30
CA LEU A 63 -2.45 -44.97 -0.70
C LEU A 63 -1.04 -45.15 -1.27
N SER A 64 -0.90 -45.11 -2.59
CA SER A 64 0.40 -45.28 -3.26
C SER A 64 0.45 -44.54 -4.60
N LYS A 65 1.64 -44.49 -5.21
CA LYS A 65 1.86 -43.95 -6.56
C LYS A 65 1.36 -42.50 -6.73
N PHE A 66 1.65 -41.66 -5.74
CA PHE A 66 1.38 -40.22 -5.85
C PHE A 66 2.18 -39.65 -7.01
N ALA A 67 1.51 -38.91 -7.89
CA ALA A 67 2.11 -38.19 -8.98
C ALA A 67 1.37 -36.87 -9.21
N PHE A 68 2.10 -35.84 -9.61
CA PHE A 68 1.55 -34.57 -10.03
C PHE A 68 1.91 -34.35 -11.50
N SER A 69 0.92 -34.40 -12.40
CA SER A 69 1.16 -34.47 -13.84
C SER A 69 0.10 -33.74 -14.65
N SER A 70 0.43 -33.47 -15.92
CA SER A 70 -0.44 -32.87 -16.91
C SER A 70 -0.37 -33.68 -18.20
N ALA A 71 -1.49 -33.78 -18.93
CA ALA A 71 -1.52 -34.37 -20.26
C ALA A 71 -0.78 -33.51 -21.31
N LYS A 72 -0.65 -32.21 -21.04
CA LYS A 72 0.10 -31.23 -21.85
C LYS A 72 1.07 -30.48 -20.94
N PRO A 73 2.16 -31.13 -20.49
CA PRO A 73 3.07 -30.52 -19.53
C PRO A 73 3.71 -29.26 -20.13
N ASN A 74 3.83 -28.22 -19.31
CA ASN A 74 4.56 -27.01 -19.66
C ASN A 74 5.96 -27.09 -19.05
N ASN A 75 7.00 -26.89 -19.85
CA ASN A 75 8.39 -26.90 -19.37
C ASN A 75 8.69 -25.79 -18.34
N ARG A 76 7.78 -24.83 -18.19
CA ARG A 76 7.84 -23.77 -17.18
C ARG A 76 7.28 -24.18 -15.81
N ILE A 77 6.72 -25.37 -15.66
CA ILE A 77 6.17 -25.88 -14.40
C ILE A 77 6.88 -27.21 -14.11
N LEU A 78 7.83 -27.16 -13.18
CA LEU A 78 8.66 -28.30 -12.81
C LEU A 78 8.31 -28.76 -11.40
N LEU A 79 7.87 -30.01 -11.25
CA LEU A 79 7.72 -30.64 -9.93
C LEU A 79 9.12 -30.87 -9.33
N LYS A 80 9.42 -30.22 -8.21
CA LYS A 80 10.68 -30.40 -7.48
C LYS A 80 10.57 -31.47 -6.41
N ASN A 81 9.46 -31.50 -5.70
CA ASN A 81 9.24 -32.47 -4.64
C ASN A 81 7.74 -32.78 -4.47
N LEU A 82 7.43 -34.01 -4.05
CA LEU A 82 6.10 -34.44 -3.70
C LEU A 82 6.16 -35.22 -2.38
N THR A 83 5.62 -34.63 -1.33
CA THR A 83 5.60 -35.24 0.01
C THR A 83 4.17 -35.50 0.46
N ASN A 84 3.97 -36.47 1.34
CA ASN A 84 2.65 -36.73 1.90
C ASN A 84 2.74 -37.19 3.36
N THR A 85 1.70 -36.89 4.14
CA THR A 85 1.57 -37.36 5.53
C THR A 85 0.84 -38.69 5.65
N CYS A 86 0.40 -39.26 4.52
CA CYS A 86 -0.44 -40.44 4.48
C CYS A 86 0.28 -41.73 4.91
N ARG A 87 1.62 -41.75 4.95
CA ARG A 87 2.45 -42.93 5.34
C ARG A 87 2.02 -44.24 4.68
N GLY A 88 1.45 -44.17 3.48
CA GLY A 88 0.90 -45.31 2.75
C GLY A 88 -0.46 -45.82 3.22
N VAL A 89 -1.02 -45.36 4.34
CA VAL A 89 -2.32 -45.80 4.88
C VAL A 89 -3.10 -44.61 5.42
N LEU A 90 -4.27 -44.37 4.84
CA LEU A 90 -5.27 -43.44 5.36
C LEU A 90 -6.23 -44.18 6.29
N PRO A 91 -6.34 -43.79 7.57
CA PRO A 91 -7.31 -44.37 8.50
C PRO A 91 -8.77 -44.22 8.03
N PRO A 92 -9.70 -44.95 8.67
CA PRO A 92 -11.13 -44.79 8.41
C PRO A 92 -11.62 -43.36 8.66
N GLN A 93 -12.85 -43.08 8.22
CA GLN A 93 -13.52 -41.80 8.43
C GLN A 93 -13.42 -41.33 9.90
N GLY A 94 -12.96 -40.08 10.09
CA GLY A 94 -12.71 -39.45 11.40
C GLY A 94 -11.57 -38.44 11.32
N PRO A 95 -11.17 -37.80 12.44
CA PRO A 95 -10.08 -36.82 12.46
C PRO A 95 -8.75 -37.38 11.96
N SER A 96 -8.49 -38.66 12.21
CA SER A 96 -7.31 -39.37 11.74
C SER A 96 -7.41 -39.84 10.28
N GLY A 97 -8.61 -39.81 9.68
CA GLY A 97 -8.87 -40.20 8.28
C GLY A 97 -8.56 -39.09 7.29
N VAL A 98 -7.64 -38.18 7.63
CA VAL A 98 -7.23 -37.03 6.82
C VAL A 98 -5.73 -37.13 6.60
N CYS A 99 -5.27 -36.97 5.35
CA CYS A 99 -3.87 -36.75 5.07
C CYS A 99 -3.66 -35.62 4.07
N THR A 100 -2.47 -35.04 4.10
CA THR A 100 -2.07 -33.91 3.27
C THR A 100 -0.96 -34.34 2.33
N VAL A 101 -1.07 -33.95 1.06
CA VAL A 101 -0.03 -34.08 0.05
C VAL A 101 0.46 -32.68 -0.31
N ASN A 102 1.77 -32.46 -0.24
CA ASN A 102 2.38 -31.20 -0.63
C ASN A 102 3.17 -31.40 -1.93
N ALA A 103 2.82 -30.65 -2.97
CA ALA A 103 3.58 -30.56 -4.20
C ALA A 103 4.38 -29.25 -4.21
N LEU A 104 5.70 -29.36 -4.22
CA LEU A 104 6.61 -28.23 -4.40
C LEU A 104 6.96 -28.11 -5.87
N LEU A 105 6.51 -27.04 -6.50
CA LEU A 105 6.75 -26.72 -7.90
C LEU A 105 7.78 -25.59 -7.99
N GLU A 106 8.58 -25.60 -9.05
CA GLU A 106 9.31 -24.44 -9.53
C GLU A 106 8.63 -23.97 -10.80
N VAL A 107 8.21 -22.71 -10.81
CA VAL A 107 7.49 -22.11 -11.93
C VAL A 107 8.27 -20.95 -12.54
N THR A 108 8.18 -20.81 -13.87
CA THR A 108 8.82 -19.72 -14.61
C THR A 108 7.81 -18.98 -15.48
N GLY A 109 7.68 -17.67 -15.30
CA GLY A 109 6.78 -16.80 -16.06
C GLY A 109 7.23 -16.54 -17.49
N ILE A 110 6.37 -15.89 -18.28
CA ILE A 110 6.74 -15.33 -19.59
C ILE A 110 7.75 -14.21 -19.35
N GLN A 111 8.84 -14.18 -20.10
CA GLN A 111 9.93 -13.22 -19.90
C GLN A 111 9.83 -12.05 -20.87
N TYR A 112 10.22 -10.85 -20.43
CA TYR A 112 10.34 -9.67 -21.29
C TYR A 112 11.30 -9.91 -22.47
N PRO A 113 11.01 -9.39 -23.68
CA PRO A 113 9.85 -8.55 -24.08
C PRO A 113 8.64 -9.34 -24.60
N SER A 114 8.58 -10.66 -24.40
CA SER A 114 7.50 -11.46 -24.97
C SER A 114 6.19 -11.18 -24.24
N HIS A 115 5.18 -10.74 -24.97
CA HIS A 115 3.82 -10.54 -24.46
C HIS A 115 2.82 -11.60 -24.96
N ALA A 116 3.32 -12.66 -25.58
CA ALA A 116 2.47 -13.69 -26.15
C ALA A 116 1.81 -14.53 -25.06
N ALA A 117 0.48 -14.60 -25.08
CA ALA A 117 -0.27 -15.50 -24.22
C ALA A 117 0.16 -16.95 -24.46
N LEU A 118 0.45 -17.67 -23.37
CA LEU A 118 0.65 -19.10 -23.41
C LEU A 118 -0.68 -19.82 -23.15
N PRO A 119 -0.89 -21.01 -23.76
CA PRO A 119 -2.06 -21.81 -23.46
C PRO A 119 -2.08 -22.21 -21.98
N GLU A 120 -3.26 -22.22 -21.39
CA GLU A 120 -3.46 -22.73 -20.04
C GLU A 120 -3.10 -24.22 -19.98
N THR A 121 -2.53 -24.66 -18.84
CA THR A 121 -2.18 -26.06 -18.62
C THR A 121 -2.77 -26.58 -17.32
N ALA A 122 -3.50 -27.69 -17.42
CA ALA A 122 -4.16 -28.32 -16.28
C ALA A 122 -3.27 -29.43 -15.71
N TYR A 123 -2.97 -29.38 -14.41
CA TYR A 123 -2.27 -30.42 -13.68
C TYR A 123 -3.19 -31.10 -12.67
N HIS A 124 -2.97 -32.38 -12.43
CA HIS A 124 -3.71 -33.17 -11.46
C HIS A 124 -2.74 -33.81 -10.48
N LEU A 125 -3.09 -33.79 -9.19
CA LEU A 125 -2.62 -34.82 -8.27
C LEU A 125 -3.36 -36.12 -8.59
N SER A 126 -2.60 -37.18 -8.83
CA SER A 126 -3.09 -38.55 -9.03
C SER A 126 -2.46 -39.50 -7.99
N PHE A 127 -3.20 -40.50 -7.56
CA PHE A 127 -2.69 -41.60 -6.73
C PHE A 127 -3.53 -42.86 -6.90
N THR A 128 -3.06 -43.98 -6.38
CA THR A 128 -3.78 -45.25 -6.34
C THR A 128 -4.23 -45.55 -4.91
N TYR A 129 -5.48 -45.98 -4.73
CA TYR A 129 -6.02 -46.35 -3.42
C TYR A 129 -6.62 -47.76 -3.39
N GLY A 130 -6.70 -48.37 -2.20
CA GLY A 130 -7.32 -49.68 -1.96
C GLY A 130 -6.33 -50.85 -1.92
N ASN A 131 -6.83 -52.07 -1.70
CA ASN A 131 -6.03 -53.29 -1.59
C ASN A 131 -5.90 -54.00 -2.97
N GLY A 132 -4.74 -54.57 -3.29
CA GLY A 132 -4.52 -55.34 -4.52
C GLY A 132 -4.18 -54.47 -5.74
N ARG A 133 -4.86 -54.65 -6.89
CA ARG A 133 -4.58 -53.90 -8.14
C ARG A 133 -4.84 -52.39 -8.03
N GLY A 134 -5.54 -51.95 -6.98
CA GLY A 134 -5.78 -50.54 -6.64
C GLY A 134 -6.68 -49.80 -7.65
N THR A 135 -7.31 -48.71 -7.20
CA THR A 135 -8.11 -47.81 -8.04
C THR A 135 -7.39 -46.48 -8.16
N GLY A 136 -7.21 -45.99 -9.39
CA GLY A 136 -6.65 -44.66 -9.64
C GLY A 136 -7.65 -43.56 -9.29
N MET A 137 -7.18 -42.51 -8.64
CA MET A 137 -7.96 -41.30 -8.36
C MET A 137 -7.18 -40.07 -8.81
N ASN A 138 -7.89 -39.12 -9.41
CA ASN A 138 -7.37 -37.83 -9.79
C ASN A 138 -8.12 -36.73 -9.05
N SER A 139 -7.39 -35.71 -8.63
CA SER A 139 -7.96 -34.44 -8.17
C SER A 139 -8.60 -33.66 -9.33
N ALA A 140 -9.43 -32.68 -8.99
CA ALA A 140 -9.84 -31.64 -9.93
C ALA A 140 -8.59 -30.94 -10.51
N PRO A 141 -8.63 -30.55 -11.80
CA PRO A 141 -7.48 -29.90 -12.43
C PRO A 141 -7.15 -28.60 -11.71
N MET A 142 -5.87 -28.43 -11.42
CA MET A 142 -5.30 -27.12 -11.14
C MET A 142 -4.84 -26.50 -12.46
N VAL A 143 -5.48 -25.41 -12.87
CA VAL A 143 -5.19 -24.74 -14.13
C VAL A 143 -4.14 -23.66 -13.91
N PHE A 144 -3.01 -23.79 -14.60
CA PHE A 144 -1.98 -22.76 -14.66
C PHE A 144 -2.21 -21.88 -15.88
N SER A 145 -2.22 -20.57 -15.64
CA SER A 145 -2.18 -19.54 -16.68
C SER A 145 -0.92 -18.68 -16.50
N PHE A 146 -0.52 -17.96 -17.55
CA PHE A 146 0.69 -17.15 -17.53
C PHE A 146 0.33 -15.70 -17.82
N ALA A 147 0.79 -14.80 -16.95
CA ALA A 147 0.67 -13.37 -17.15
C ALA A 147 1.54 -12.93 -18.35
N THR A 148 0.94 -12.13 -19.23
CA THR A 148 1.55 -11.68 -20.50
C THR A 148 2.39 -10.42 -20.35
N GLY A 149 2.21 -9.66 -19.28
CA GLY A 149 2.76 -8.34 -19.08
C GLY A 149 2.18 -7.26 -20.01
N ALA A 150 1.20 -7.60 -20.85
CA ALA A 150 0.54 -6.63 -21.73
C ALA A 150 -0.42 -5.72 -20.94
N SER A 151 -0.57 -4.47 -21.37
CA SER A 151 -1.68 -3.63 -20.90
C SER A 151 -3.00 -4.23 -21.37
N ILE A 152 -3.99 -4.31 -20.49
CA ILE A 152 -5.34 -4.77 -20.79
C ILE A 152 -6.12 -3.56 -21.33
N PRO A 153 -6.40 -3.45 -22.64
CA PRO A 153 -6.87 -2.20 -23.24
C PRO A 153 -8.21 -1.69 -22.69
N THR A 154 -9.07 -2.61 -22.26
CA THR A 154 -10.38 -2.31 -21.67
C THR A 154 -10.32 -2.03 -20.18
N ALA A 155 -9.15 -2.15 -19.54
CA ALA A 155 -8.98 -1.98 -18.11
C ALA A 155 -7.96 -0.89 -17.77
N PHE A 156 -8.49 0.21 -17.26
CA PHE A 156 -7.73 1.35 -16.78
C PHE A 156 -8.57 2.11 -15.76
N ARG A 157 -7.90 2.99 -15.01
CA ARG A 157 -8.54 3.96 -14.12
C ARG A 157 -8.30 5.35 -14.63
N THR A 158 -9.36 6.14 -14.70
CA THR A 158 -9.28 7.56 -15.01
C THR A 158 -9.22 8.36 -13.73
N PHE A 159 -8.20 9.20 -13.63
CA PHE A 159 -8.01 10.13 -12.54
C PHE A 159 -8.23 11.54 -13.06
N THR A 160 -9.19 12.25 -12.48
CA THR A 160 -9.47 13.65 -12.80
C THR A 160 -8.92 14.54 -11.70
N PHE A 161 -7.99 15.42 -12.03
CA PHE A 161 -7.48 16.43 -11.12
C PHE A 161 -8.22 17.72 -11.35
N LYS A 162 -8.74 18.32 -10.27
CA LYS A 162 -9.50 19.58 -10.34
C LYS A 162 -8.90 20.61 -9.39
N ASN A 163 -8.60 21.79 -9.92
CA ASN A 163 -8.07 22.88 -9.13
C ASN A 163 -9.20 23.85 -8.75
N TYR A 164 -9.64 23.82 -7.49
CA TYR A 164 -10.59 24.79 -6.94
C TYR A 164 -9.90 25.92 -6.18
N CYS A 165 -8.56 25.90 -6.10
CA CYS A 165 -7.81 26.97 -5.47
C CYS A 165 -8.00 28.27 -6.25
N ASN A 166 -7.83 29.40 -5.57
CA ASN A 166 -7.82 30.72 -6.21
C ASN A 166 -6.48 31.05 -6.91
N TYR A 167 -5.57 30.09 -6.99
CA TYR A 167 -4.25 30.17 -7.62
C TYR A 167 -3.98 28.94 -8.51
N ASN A 168 -2.96 29.01 -9.36
CA ASN A 168 -2.55 27.90 -10.23
C ASN A 168 -1.83 26.82 -9.42
N VAL A 169 -2.10 25.56 -9.77
CA VAL A 169 -1.48 24.38 -9.14
C VAL A 169 -0.77 23.58 -10.20
N TRP A 170 0.43 23.08 -9.93
CA TRP A 170 1.13 22.15 -10.81
C TRP A 170 0.97 20.74 -10.28
N LEU A 171 0.33 19.88 -11.07
CA LEU A 171 0.14 18.48 -10.74
C LEU A 171 1.49 17.80 -10.53
N GLY A 172 1.71 17.27 -9.34
CA GLY A 172 2.81 16.36 -9.02
C GLY A 172 2.27 14.93 -8.91
N VAL A 173 2.90 13.99 -9.60
CA VAL A 173 2.65 12.54 -9.45
C VAL A 173 3.99 11.86 -9.26
N SER A 174 4.13 11.07 -8.20
CA SER A 174 5.35 10.32 -7.90
C SER A 174 5.03 8.86 -7.62
N GLY A 175 5.47 7.99 -8.53
CA GLY A 175 5.37 6.54 -8.41
C GLY A 175 6.34 5.99 -7.38
N GLY A 176 5.83 5.13 -6.50
CA GLY A 176 6.60 4.41 -5.50
C GLY A 176 7.49 3.32 -6.09
N ALA A 177 8.39 2.81 -5.24
CA ALA A 177 9.20 1.65 -5.59
C ALA A 177 8.30 0.41 -5.75
N THR A 178 8.73 -0.52 -6.60
CA THR A 178 8.08 -1.80 -6.82
C THR A 178 9.12 -2.89 -6.93
N ASP A 179 8.70 -4.13 -6.71
CA ASP A 179 9.58 -5.27 -6.91
C ASP A 179 10.02 -5.38 -8.37
N SER A 180 11.26 -5.85 -8.52
CA SER A 180 11.87 -6.30 -9.74
C SER A 180 11.44 -7.73 -10.02
N ILE A 181 11.21 -8.02 -11.30
CA ILE A 181 10.96 -9.36 -11.79
C ILE A 181 12.23 -10.23 -11.69
N LYS A 182 13.40 -9.60 -11.82
CA LYS A 182 14.72 -10.24 -11.74
C LYS A 182 15.59 -9.44 -10.78
N PRO A 183 15.42 -9.62 -9.46
CA PRO A 183 16.22 -8.92 -8.47
C PRO A 183 17.72 -9.06 -8.78
N ALA A 184 18.40 -7.92 -8.98
CA ALA A 184 19.84 -7.89 -9.22
C ALA A 184 20.63 -8.37 -7.99
N ILE A 185 20.06 -8.14 -6.81
CA ILE A 185 20.58 -8.44 -5.48
C ILE A 185 19.55 -9.34 -4.79
N ALA A 186 19.95 -10.54 -4.39
CA ALA A 186 19.02 -11.60 -3.94
C ALA A 186 18.12 -11.24 -2.74
N LYS A 187 18.48 -10.23 -1.94
CA LYS A 187 17.72 -9.79 -0.75
C LYS A 187 17.04 -8.43 -0.93
N ASP A 188 17.24 -7.78 -2.07
CA ASP A 188 16.63 -6.51 -2.39
C ASP A 188 15.72 -6.73 -3.59
N LEU A 189 14.45 -6.98 -3.27
CA LEU A 189 13.44 -7.31 -4.27
C LEU A 189 13.21 -6.16 -5.25
N GLN A 190 13.57 -4.92 -4.92
CA GLN A 190 13.40 -3.77 -5.81
C GLN A 190 14.54 -3.65 -6.82
N SER A 191 15.68 -4.30 -6.56
CA SER A 191 16.91 -4.12 -7.36
C SER A 191 16.77 -4.58 -8.81
N CYS A 192 17.29 -3.79 -9.74
CA CYS A 192 17.30 -4.08 -11.17
C CYS A 192 18.68 -3.79 -11.77
N LYS A 193 19.03 -4.46 -12.87
CA LYS A 193 20.33 -4.28 -13.53
C LYS A 193 20.25 -3.26 -14.66
N ASP A 194 19.14 -3.25 -15.39
CA ASP A 194 19.01 -2.54 -16.65
C ASP A 194 18.20 -1.23 -16.56
N THR A 195 18.90 -0.10 -16.49
CA THR A 195 18.30 1.26 -16.54
C THR A 195 17.90 1.70 -17.95
N ILE A 196 18.37 1.02 -19.01
CA ILE A 196 18.16 1.41 -20.41
C ILE A 196 16.85 0.82 -20.93
N HIS A 197 16.63 -0.48 -20.72
CA HIS A 197 15.43 -1.16 -21.24
C HIS A 197 14.38 -1.44 -20.17
N SER A 198 14.71 -1.31 -18.87
CA SER A 198 13.79 -1.58 -17.76
C SER A 198 13.13 -2.96 -17.81
N SER A 199 13.76 -3.91 -18.50
CA SER A 199 13.24 -5.27 -18.73
C SER A 199 13.19 -6.13 -17.47
N ASP A 200 13.93 -5.71 -16.43
CA ASP A 200 13.94 -6.34 -15.11
C ASP A 200 12.74 -5.91 -14.26
N CYS A 201 12.01 -4.86 -14.65
CA CYS A 201 10.91 -4.31 -13.88
C CYS A 201 9.54 -4.71 -14.45
N TYR A 202 8.50 -4.75 -13.60
CA TYR A 202 7.15 -5.04 -14.05
C TYR A 202 6.67 -4.03 -15.12
N PRO A 203 5.81 -4.43 -16.07
CA PRO A 203 5.18 -3.50 -17.00
C PRO A 203 4.56 -2.30 -16.28
N GLY A 204 4.74 -1.11 -16.83
CA GLY A 204 4.33 0.15 -16.18
C GLY A 204 5.36 0.72 -15.20
N SER A 205 6.48 0.03 -14.95
CA SER A 205 7.58 0.51 -14.11
C SER A 205 8.89 0.69 -14.90
N ILE A 206 9.87 1.34 -14.28
CA ILE A 206 11.16 1.72 -14.87
C ILE A 206 12.28 1.51 -13.85
N CYS A 207 13.44 1.04 -14.31
CA CYS A 207 14.63 0.87 -13.48
C CYS A 207 15.41 2.18 -13.38
N VAL A 208 15.63 2.68 -12.16
CA VAL A 208 16.25 3.99 -11.90
C VAL A 208 17.38 3.86 -10.88
N ALA A 209 18.49 4.54 -11.11
CA ALA A 209 19.58 4.64 -10.16
C ALA A 209 19.14 5.40 -8.89
N VAL A 210 19.33 4.78 -7.73
CA VAL A 210 18.95 5.36 -6.41
C VAL A 210 20.15 5.78 -5.56
N GLY A 211 21.37 5.62 -6.08
CA GLY A 211 22.63 5.93 -5.40
C GLY A 211 23.40 4.68 -4.99
N GLY A 212 24.67 4.83 -4.59
CA GLY A 212 25.50 3.71 -4.14
C GLY A 212 25.77 2.62 -5.20
N GLY A 213 25.57 2.93 -6.49
CA GLY A 213 25.69 1.95 -7.57
C GLY A 213 24.50 0.98 -7.68
N VAL A 214 23.41 1.24 -6.96
CA VAL A 214 22.20 0.42 -6.96
C VAL A 214 21.11 1.08 -7.81
N ASN A 215 20.36 0.26 -8.56
CA ASN A 215 19.18 0.68 -9.31
C ASN A 215 17.96 -0.08 -8.80
N HIS A 216 16.83 0.61 -8.62
CA HIS A 216 15.56 0.00 -8.20
C HIS A 216 14.45 0.23 -9.25
N CYS A 217 13.45 -0.64 -9.26
CA CYS A 217 12.24 -0.47 -10.04
C CYS A 217 11.26 0.50 -9.37
N PHE A 218 10.73 1.45 -10.14
CA PHE A 218 9.70 2.41 -9.71
C PHE A 218 8.57 2.47 -10.72
N TRP A 219 7.34 2.67 -10.25
CA TRP A 219 6.22 2.92 -11.14
C TRP A 219 6.45 4.20 -11.96
N LYS A 220 6.10 4.16 -13.25
CA LYS A 220 6.20 5.34 -14.12
C LYS A 220 5.16 6.38 -13.70
N ASN A 221 5.56 7.65 -13.75
CA ASN A 221 4.65 8.76 -13.55
C ASN A 221 3.77 8.91 -14.81
N PRO A 222 2.42 8.88 -14.69
CA PRO A 222 1.55 9.11 -15.82
C PRO A 222 1.67 10.55 -16.32
N VAL A 223 1.29 10.77 -17.58
CA VAL A 223 1.28 12.08 -18.22
C VAL A 223 -0.16 12.58 -18.34
N PRO A 224 -0.46 13.83 -17.95
CA PRO A 224 -1.77 14.44 -18.16
C PRO A 224 -2.16 14.44 -19.64
N ASN A 225 -3.45 14.26 -19.91
CA ASN A 225 -3.98 14.46 -21.26
C ASN A 225 -3.68 15.89 -21.71
N GLY A 226 -3.09 16.06 -22.90
CA GLY A 226 -2.57 17.34 -23.39
C GLY A 226 -1.16 17.71 -22.92
N GLY A 227 -0.53 16.93 -22.03
CA GLY A 227 0.88 17.10 -21.63
C GLY A 227 1.16 18.26 -20.67
N THR A 228 0.15 19.02 -20.27
CA THR A 228 0.30 20.16 -19.36
C THR A 228 0.13 19.73 -17.90
N TYR A 229 1.09 20.11 -17.06
CA TYR A 229 1.06 19.85 -15.61
C TYR A 229 0.48 21.01 -14.81
N GLU A 230 0.48 22.22 -15.37
CA GLU A 230 -0.18 23.37 -14.78
C GLU A 230 -1.69 23.27 -14.91
N LEU A 231 -2.38 23.41 -13.78
CA LEU A 231 -3.82 23.53 -13.65
C LEU A 231 -4.12 24.98 -13.25
N ALA A 232 -4.58 25.77 -14.22
CA ALA A 232 -5.12 27.08 -13.95
C ALA A 232 -6.28 27.00 -12.92
N LYS A 233 -6.57 28.11 -12.23
CA LYS A 233 -7.74 28.22 -11.36
C LYS A 233 -9.01 27.69 -12.04
N ASN A 234 -9.77 26.85 -11.33
CA ASN A 234 -11.01 26.22 -11.78
C ASN A 234 -10.89 25.30 -13.01
N SER A 235 -9.67 24.93 -13.40
CA SER A 235 -9.42 23.98 -14.49
C SER A 235 -9.30 22.54 -13.99
N SER A 236 -9.22 21.61 -14.95
CA SER A 236 -9.02 20.19 -14.67
C SER A 236 -8.12 19.54 -15.70
N ALA A 237 -7.44 18.46 -15.31
CA ALA A 237 -6.76 17.56 -16.22
C ALA A 237 -7.08 16.10 -15.87
N THR A 238 -6.85 15.19 -16.81
CA THR A 238 -7.06 13.76 -16.60
C THR A 238 -5.77 12.98 -16.84
N VAL A 239 -5.50 11.98 -16.02
CA VAL A 239 -4.48 10.95 -16.30
C VAL A 239 -5.14 9.57 -16.34
N ILE A 240 -4.48 8.64 -17.02
CA ILE A 240 -4.93 7.25 -17.12
C ILE A 240 -3.87 6.36 -16.47
N PHE A 241 -4.31 5.50 -15.55
CA PHE A 241 -3.51 4.41 -15.02
C PHE A 241 -3.96 3.10 -15.70
N PRO A 242 -3.14 2.53 -16.59
CA PRO A 242 -3.46 1.26 -17.24
C PRO A 242 -3.39 0.10 -16.24
N VAL A 243 -4.17 -0.95 -16.49
CA VAL A 243 -4.00 -2.25 -15.82
C VAL A 243 -3.15 -3.14 -16.73
N TYR A 244 -2.12 -3.75 -16.15
CA TYR A 244 -1.25 -4.71 -16.81
C TYR A 244 -1.59 -6.13 -16.37
N ASP A 245 -1.52 -7.06 -17.31
CA ASP A 245 -1.51 -8.48 -17.01
C ASP A 245 -0.14 -8.92 -16.49
N ASN A 246 0.31 -8.37 -15.36
CA ASN A 246 1.63 -8.64 -14.78
C ASN A 246 1.65 -9.86 -13.85
N GLY A 247 0.47 -10.37 -13.46
CA GLY A 247 0.35 -11.49 -12.53
C GLY A 247 0.91 -11.17 -11.14
N ILE A 248 0.83 -9.90 -10.73
CA ILE A 248 0.86 -9.45 -9.34
C ILE A 248 -0.38 -8.56 -9.13
N ASP A 249 -0.81 -8.36 -7.88
CA ASP A 249 -2.02 -7.57 -7.62
C ASP A 249 -1.76 -6.08 -7.88
N ALA A 250 -0.63 -5.53 -7.41
CA ALA A 250 -0.30 -4.12 -7.60
C ALA A 250 -0.13 -3.75 -9.08
N GLN A 251 -0.87 -2.71 -9.50
CA GLN A 251 -0.84 -2.13 -10.84
C GLN A 251 -0.12 -0.78 -10.86
N TRP A 252 -0.17 -0.07 -9.73
CA TRP A 252 0.54 1.17 -9.49
C TRP A 252 0.46 1.51 -8.00
N SER A 253 1.49 2.14 -7.45
CA SER A 253 1.47 2.70 -6.11
C SER A 253 2.28 3.99 -6.07
N GLY A 254 1.89 4.95 -5.24
CA GLY A 254 2.57 6.23 -5.10
C GLY A 254 1.67 7.34 -4.58
N GLY A 255 2.09 8.58 -4.80
CA GLY A 255 1.40 9.76 -4.28
C GLY A 255 1.25 10.89 -5.30
N VAL A 256 0.32 11.79 -5.00
CA VAL A 256 0.05 13.00 -5.79
C VAL A 256 -0.07 14.22 -4.89
N ALA A 257 0.48 15.34 -5.34
CA ALA A 257 0.48 16.60 -4.60
C ALA A 257 0.16 17.79 -5.51
N GLY A 258 -0.44 18.83 -4.91
CA GLY A 258 -0.65 20.11 -5.55
C GLY A 258 0.54 21.02 -5.31
N ARG A 259 1.40 21.19 -6.31
CA ARG A 259 2.61 22.03 -6.22
C ARG A 259 2.28 23.47 -6.56
N THR A 260 3.00 24.42 -5.99
CA THR A 260 2.70 25.86 -6.17
C THR A 260 3.91 26.64 -6.68
N ASN A 261 3.63 27.72 -7.42
CA ASN A 261 4.61 28.64 -8.00
C ASN A 261 5.79 27.93 -8.69
N CYS A 262 5.50 26.91 -9.50
CA CYS A 262 6.55 26.15 -10.16
C CYS A 262 7.15 26.91 -11.36
N THR A 263 8.46 26.90 -11.43
CA THR A 263 9.29 27.40 -12.54
C THR A 263 10.05 26.23 -13.18
N SER A 264 10.93 26.50 -14.15
CA SER A 264 11.79 25.46 -14.70
C SER A 264 12.79 24.90 -13.67
N THR A 265 13.08 25.62 -12.57
CA THR A 265 14.15 25.28 -11.60
C THR A 265 13.66 24.92 -10.21
N SER A 266 12.43 25.27 -9.83
CA SER A 266 11.88 24.95 -8.50
C SER A 266 10.38 25.21 -8.41
N CYS A 267 9.74 24.62 -7.40
CA CYS A 267 8.42 25.00 -6.87
C CYS A 267 8.55 25.54 -5.44
N ASP A 268 7.61 26.39 -5.01
CA ASP A 268 7.54 26.85 -3.61
C ASP A 268 7.08 25.74 -2.67
N THR A 269 6.15 24.88 -3.13
CA THR A 269 5.66 23.73 -2.36
C THR A 269 5.63 22.46 -3.20
N GLY A 270 5.91 21.32 -2.55
CA GLY A 270 5.82 19.99 -3.18
C GLY A 270 6.78 19.77 -4.35
N ASP A 271 7.90 20.50 -4.41
CA ASP A 271 8.88 20.33 -5.47
C ASP A 271 9.36 18.86 -5.53
N CYS A 272 9.46 18.31 -6.73
CA CYS A 272 9.83 16.90 -6.95
C CYS A 272 11.03 16.79 -7.91
N ASN A 273 11.93 17.79 -7.84
CA ASN A 273 13.18 17.92 -8.59
C ASN A 273 13.08 17.88 -10.13
N GLY A 274 11.86 17.94 -10.68
CA GLY A 274 11.58 17.99 -12.12
C GLY A 274 12.07 16.78 -12.94
N GLY A 275 11.38 16.46 -14.03
CA GLY A 275 11.90 15.54 -15.04
C GLY A 275 13.05 16.19 -15.80
N ALA A 276 14.07 15.40 -16.18
CA ALA A 276 15.25 15.88 -16.90
C ALA A 276 14.91 16.68 -18.18
N THR A 277 13.76 16.41 -18.79
CA THR A 277 13.29 17.05 -20.03
C THR A 277 12.26 18.16 -19.82
N SER A 278 11.55 18.17 -18.70
CA SER A 278 10.42 19.07 -18.47
C SER A 278 10.66 20.15 -17.42
N GLY A 279 11.79 20.09 -16.71
CA GLY A 279 12.05 20.96 -15.57
C GLY A 279 11.06 20.73 -14.41
N HIS A 280 11.13 21.61 -13.42
CA HIS A 280 10.35 21.51 -12.18
C HIS A 280 8.86 21.85 -12.37
N ASN A 281 8.47 22.57 -13.42
CA ASN A 281 7.07 22.84 -13.77
C ASN A 281 6.41 21.73 -14.59
N GLY A 282 7.13 20.64 -14.90
CA GLY A 282 6.63 19.50 -15.66
C GLY A 282 6.45 18.24 -14.81
N VAL A 283 6.77 17.07 -15.39
CA VAL A 283 6.67 15.77 -14.71
C VAL A 283 7.61 15.72 -13.50
N CYS A 284 7.24 15.01 -12.45
CA CYS A 284 8.18 14.70 -11.38
C CYS A 284 9.25 13.72 -11.83
N LYS A 285 10.46 13.86 -11.29
CA LYS A 285 11.51 12.85 -11.48
C LYS A 285 11.05 11.53 -10.86
N VAL A 286 11.19 10.42 -11.60
CA VAL A 286 10.93 9.09 -11.04
C VAL A 286 11.92 8.82 -9.90
N ALA A 287 11.51 8.04 -8.90
CA ALA A 287 12.28 7.76 -7.68
C ALA A 287 12.49 8.98 -6.77
N THR A 288 11.72 10.06 -6.96
CA THR A 288 11.79 11.28 -6.15
C THR A 288 10.44 11.59 -5.54
N GLY A 289 10.37 11.57 -4.20
CA GLY A 289 9.21 12.05 -3.46
C GLY A 289 9.05 13.57 -3.52
N PHE A 290 7.95 14.08 -3.01
CA PHE A 290 7.72 15.52 -2.89
C PHE A 290 8.56 16.10 -1.74
N ASN A 291 9.16 17.27 -1.96
CA ASN A 291 9.82 18.01 -0.89
C ASN A 291 8.77 18.50 0.12
N ALA A 292 8.86 17.96 1.34
CA ALA A 292 8.10 18.40 2.51
C ALA A 292 8.46 19.85 2.91
N PRO A 293 7.52 20.63 3.49
CA PRO A 293 6.14 20.27 3.84
C PRO A 293 5.19 20.07 2.65
N VAL A 294 4.37 19.00 2.66
CA VAL A 294 3.45 18.70 1.55
C VAL A 294 2.27 17.80 1.93
N SER A 295 1.05 18.24 1.62
CA SER A 295 -0.15 17.40 1.66
C SER A 295 -0.22 16.52 0.42
N THR A 296 -0.45 15.22 0.60
CA THR A 296 -0.39 14.23 -0.48
C THR A 296 -1.62 13.33 -0.45
N ALA A 297 -2.16 12.96 -1.62
CA ALA A 297 -3.07 11.83 -1.72
C ALA A 297 -2.26 10.61 -2.16
N GLU A 298 -2.35 9.51 -1.40
CA GLU A 298 -1.60 8.29 -1.64
C GLU A 298 -2.56 7.18 -2.05
N PHE A 299 -2.10 6.30 -2.93
CA PHE A 299 -2.93 5.17 -3.36
C PHE A 299 -2.11 4.02 -3.93
N THR A 300 -2.64 2.82 -3.71
CA THR A 300 -2.20 1.60 -4.38
C THR A 300 -3.38 1.04 -5.18
N LEU A 301 -3.18 0.96 -6.50
CA LEU A 301 -4.14 0.43 -7.44
C LEU A 301 -3.95 -1.07 -7.58
N LEU A 302 -5.02 -1.84 -7.34
CA LEU A 302 -5.01 -3.30 -7.34
C LEU A 302 -5.73 -3.85 -8.58
N GLY A 303 -5.08 -4.74 -9.29
CA GLY A 303 -5.52 -5.29 -10.56
C GLY A 303 -6.09 -6.65 -10.33
N ALA A 304 -7.36 -6.70 -9.92
CA ALA A 304 -8.06 -7.95 -9.71
C ALA A 304 -7.85 -8.93 -10.88
N LEU A 305 -7.16 -10.03 -10.59
CA LEU A 305 -7.14 -11.27 -11.37
C LEU A 305 -7.41 -12.37 -10.34
N PRO A 306 -8.36 -13.29 -10.57
CA PRO A 306 -8.93 -14.19 -9.56
C PRO A 306 -7.99 -15.32 -9.09
N LEU A 307 -6.70 -15.04 -8.97
CA LEU A 307 -5.64 -16.04 -8.90
C LEU A 307 -4.84 -15.76 -7.63
N VAL A 308 -5.04 -16.61 -6.64
CA VAL A 308 -4.32 -16.62 -5.36
C VAL A 308 -2.82 -16.56 -5.67
N TYR A 309 -2.22 -15.39 -5.43
CA TYR A 309 -0.77 -15.29 -5.31
C TYR A 309 -0.38 -15.93 -3.98
N SER A 310 0.76 -16.61 -3.90
CA SER A 310 1.22 -17.29 -2.68
C SER A 310 1.42 -16.34 -1.47
N ASN A 311 1.32 -15.03 -1.70
CA ASN A 311 1.45 -13.96 -0.73
C ASN A 311 0.16 -13.13 -0.54
N THR A 312 -0.96 -13.44 -1.19
CA THR A 312 -2.24 -12.72 -0.96
C THR A 312 -2.93 -13.30 0.29
N PRO A 313 -3.14 -12.51 1.36
CA PRO A 313 -3.90 -12.97 2.51
C PRO A 313 -5.30 -13.43 2.09
N GLN A 314 -5.77 -14.53 2.67
CA GLN A 314 -7.11 -15.05 2.43
C GLN A 314 -8.15 -13.97 2.81
N GLY A 315 -8.91 -13.48 1.83
CA GLY A 315 -9.90 -12.40 2.04
C GLY A 315 -9.48 -11.02 1.53
N ASN A 316 -8.37 -10.90 0.78
CA ASN A 316 -8.08 -9.66 0.06
C ASN A 316 -9.26 -9.33 -0.89
N SER A 317 -9.96 -8.25 -0.60
CA SER A 317 -10.83 -7.61 -1.58
C SER A 317 -9.88 -6.89 -2.54
N ASP A 318 -9.91 -7.19 -3.83
CA ASP A 318 -9.11 -6.54 -4.89
C ASP A 318 -9.50 -5.05 -5.09
N ALA A 319 -9.53 -4.33 -3.97
CA ALA A 319 -9.99 -2.98 -3.80
C ALA A 319 -8.76 -2.10 -3.65
N ASP A 320 -8.71 -1.04 -4.44
CA ASP A 320 -7.66 -0.04 -4.35
C ASP A 320 -7.63 0.50 -2.93
N THR A 321 -6.43 0.64 -2.36
CA THR A 321 -6.22 1.35 -1.10
C THR A 321 -5.84 2.78 -1.41
N TYR A 322 -6.37 3.73 -0.66
CA TYR A 322 -6.09 5.15 -0.86
C TYR A 322 -6.37 5.96 0.39
N ASP A 323 -5.71 7.11 0.48
CA ASP A 323 -5.81 8.02 1.60
C ASP A 323 -5.33 9.43 1.21
N VAL A 324 -5.43 10.34 2.17
CA VAL A 324 -4.75 11.63 2.15
C VAL A 324 -3.87 11.69 3.40
N THR A 325 -2.61 12.05 3.20
CA THR A 325 -1.61 12.18 4.26
C THR A 325 -1.14 13.61 4.41
N ILE A 326 -0.96 14.02 5.67
CA ILE A 326 -0.33 15.26 6.09
C ILE A 326 0.84 14.98 7.04
N ILE A 327 1.32 13.73 7.09
CA ILE A 327 2.50 13.30 7.86
C ILE A 327 3.69 14.21 7.54
N ASN A 328 3.94 14.39 6.24
CA ASN A 328 5.04 15.18 5.71
C ASN A 328 4.70 16.68 5.65
N GLY A 329 3.77 17.18 6.46
CA GLY A 329 3.40 18.60 6.46
C GLY A 329 2.14 18.94 5.68
N ILE A 330 1.76 20.21 5.77
CA ILE A 330 0.56 20.75 5.13
C ILE A 330 0.97 21.83 4.13
N SER A 331 0.42 21.76 2.92
CA SER A 331 0.60 22.79 1.89
C SER A 331 -0.72 23.09 1.17
N THR A 332 -0.92 22.54 -0.02
CA THR A 332 -2.17 22.68 -0.79
C THR A 332 -3.22 21.71 -0.24
N PRO A 333 -4.40 22.19 0.21
CA PRO A 333 -5.50 21.30 0.61
C PRO A 333 -5.86 20.30 -0.48
N ILE A 334 -6.13 19.05 -0.11
CA ILE A 334 -6.33 17.96 -1.08
C ILE A 334 -7.37 16.96 -0.61
N SER A 335 -8.17 16.42 -1.53
CA SER A 335 -9.07 15.31 -1.28
C SER A 335 -9.02 14.29 -2.42
N MET A 336 -9.39 13.05 -2.13
CA MET A 336 -9.47 11.97 -3.13
C MET A 336 -10.84 11.29 -3.09
N THR A 337 -11.60 11.39 -4.18
CA THR A 337 -12.99 10.93 -4.28
C THR A 337 -13.12 9.80 -5.29
N PRO A 338 -13.60 8.60 -4.91
CA PRO A 338 -14.04 7.59 -5.86
C PRO A 338 -15.28 8.07 -6.65
N VAL A 339 -15.24 8.00 -7.98
CA VAL A 339 -16.29 8.55 -8.87
C VAL A 339 -17.37 7.53 -9.19
N ASN A 340 -16.98 6.31 -9.52
CA ASN A 340 -17.87 5.21 -9.95
C ASN A 340 -17.92 4.04 -8.96
N GLY A 341 -17.28 4.17 -7.80
CA GLY A 341 -17.40 3.27 -6.66
C GLY A 341 -18.69 3.50 -5.87
N VAL A 342 -19.10 2.51 -5.09
CA VAL A 342 -20.30 2.60 -4.24
C VAL A 342 -19.87 2.84 -2.80
N TRP A 343 -20.21 4.01 -2.27
CA TRP A 343 -19.94 4.36 -0.87
C TRP A 343 -20.65 3.39 0.08
N GLY A 344 -19.92 2.88 1.07
CA GLY A 344 -20.42 1.91 2.04
C GLY A 344 -21.41 2.48 3.07
N GLY A 345 -21.68 3.78 3.03
CA GLY A 345 -22.53 4.46 3.99
C GLY A 345 -21.84 4.69 5.34
N ARG A 346 -22.57 5.28 6.30
CA ARG A 346 -22.04 5.62 7.63
C ARG A 346 -21.55 4.42 8.45
N GLN A 347 -22.04 3.22 8.16
CA GLN A 347 -21.62 1.99 8.83
C GLN A 347 -20.33 1.39 8.26
N LYS A 348 -19.94 1.80 7.04
CA LYS A 348 -18.70 1.40 6.37
C LYS A 348 -18.06 2.63 5.68
N PRO A 349 -17.71 3.68 6.44
CA PRO A 349 -17.29 4.97 5.88
C PRO A 349 -15.98 4.88 5.11
N TYR A 350 -15.14 3.87 5.43
CA TYR A 350 -13.87 3.57 4.76
C TYR A 350 -14.03 2.85 3.42
N THR A 351 -15.23 2.39 3.07
CA THR A 351 -15.51 1.79 1.76
C THR A 351 -15.99 2.86 0.80
N CYS A 352 -15.19 3.15 -0.22
CA CYS A 352 -15.40 4.19 -1.23
C CYS A 352 -15.73 5.57 -0.63
N GLY A 353 -15.10 5.90 0.51
CA GLY A 353 -15.22 7.20 1.17
C GLY A 353 -14.30 8.27 0.58
N VAL A 354 -14.30 9.45 1.18
CA VAL A 354 -13.55 10.61 0.67
C VAL A 354 -12.59 11.17 1.74
N PRO A 355 -11.32 10.72 1.78
CA PRO A 355 -10.29 11.36 2.60
C PRO A 355 -10.02 12.80 2.13
N GLY A 356 -9.73 13.69 3.09
CA GLY A 356 -9.42 15.10 2.85
C GLY A 356 -10.62 15.97 2.46
N ALA A 357 -11.83 15.42 2.42
CA ALA A 357 -13.04 16.17 2.06
C ALA A 357 -13.32 17.33 3.02
N ALA A 358 -13.71 18.50 2.50
CA ALA A 358 -14.12 19.64 3.31
C ALA A 358 -15.49 19.44 4.00
N THR A 359 -16.25 18.43 3.58
CA THR A 359 -17.49 18.01 4.24
C THR A 359 -17.49 16.51 4.52
N ASN A 360 -18.36 16.10 5.44
CA ASN A 360 -18.60 14.70 5.76
C ASN A 360 -19.50 13.99 4.71
N THR A 361 -19.62 14.56 3.51
CA THR A 361 -20.41 13.96 2.44
C THR A 361 -19.62 12.78 1.86
N LYS A 362 -20.10 11.55 2.11
CA LYS A 362 -19.36 10.30 1.85
C LYS A 362 -18.06 10.15 2.66
N SER A 363 -17.99 10.81 3.81
CA SER A 363 -16.90 10.61 4.77
C SER A 363 -17.48 10.54 6.18
N SER A 364 -16.78 9.87 7.08
CA SER A 364 -17.16 9.88 8.50
C SER A 364 -16.84 11.21 9.18
N ALA A 365 -15.93 11.99 8.61
CA ALA A 365 -15.48 13.27 9.14
C ALA A 365 -15.07 14.22 8.02
N ALA A 366 -14.87 15.49 8.35
CA ALA A 366 -14.49 16.54 7.42
C ALA A 366 -13.12 17.11 7.79
N CYS A 367 -12.47 17.75 6.82
CA CYS A 367 -11.26 18.51 7.00
C CYS A 367 -11.55 19.98 6.88
N ASP A 368 -11.35 20.71 7.98
CA ASP A 368 -11.29 22.15 7.95
C ASP A 368 -9.86 22.60 7.62
N TRP A 369 -9.57 22.65 6.33
CA TRP A 369 -8.27 23.05 5.80
C TRP A 369 -7.86 24.49 6.13
N ASN A 370 -8.79 25.32 6.62
CA ASN A 370 -8.53 26.72 6.96
C ASN A 370 -8.32 26.97 8.45
N SER A 371 -8.64 25.99 9.32
CA SER A 371 -8.70 26.20 10.77
C SER A 371 -7.67 25.38 11.55
N PHE A 372 -6.56 24.99 10.91
CA PHE A 372 -5.44 24.37 11.61
C PHE A 372 -4.93 25.28 12.74
N ASN A 373 -5.02 24.77 13.97
CA ASN A 373 -4.70 25.50 15.20
C ASN A 373 -3.60 24.78 16.01
N PRO A 374 -2.33 24.82 15.55
CA PRO A 374 -1.23 24.21 16.28
C PRO A 374 -0.97 24.91 17.63
N PRO A 375 -0.38 24.21 18.63
CA PRO A 375 -0.13 24.76 19.97
C PRO A 375 0.71 26.05 19.99
N ASP A 376 1.68 26.18 19.08
CA ASP A 376 2.39 27.41 18.79
C ASP A 376 2.37 27.67 17.28
N ILE A 377 1.54 28.65 16.88
CA ILE A 377 1.36 29.00 15.48
C ILE A 377 2.63 29.49 14.79
N LYS A 378 3.53 30.19 15.51
CA LYS A 378 4.77 30.71 14.91
C LYS A 378 5.80 29.59 14.74
N ALA A 379 5.80 28.60 15.63
CA ALA A 379 6.73 27.48 15.53
C ALA A 379 6.35 26.53 14.38
N TYR A 380 5.06 26.20 14.23
CA TYR A 380 4.61 25.24 13.21
C TYR A 380 4.34 25.87 11.83
N ARG A 381 4.10 27.18 11.73
CA ARG A 381 3.83 27.79 10.42
C ARG A 381 5.06 27.67 9.52
N TRP A 382 4.84 27.15 8.32
CA TRP A 382 5.84 27.14 7.27
C TRP A 382 5.75 28.41 6.43
N VAL A 383 6.89 29.09 6.28
CA VAL A 383 7.01 30.27 5.44
C VAL A 383 8.09 30.10 4.37
N LYS A 384 7.93 30.79 3.25
CA LYS A 384 8.90 30.81 2.15
C LYS A 384 10.22 31.41 2.61
N TYR A 385 11.31 30.68 2.39
CA TYR A 385 12.66 31.21 2.59
C TYR A 385 12.96 32.35 1.61
N THR A 386 13.62 33.39 2.09
CA THR A 386 14.19 34.46 1.26
C THR A 386 15.67 34.60 1.57
N ASN A 387 16.49 34.84 0.55
CA ASN A 387 17.93 35.09 0.74
C ASN A 387 18.14 36.22 1.77
N GLY A 388 18.94 35.94 2.79
CA GLY A 388 19.19 36.88 3.89
C GLY A 388 18.18 36.81 5.04
N ALA A 389 17.25 35.85 5.04
CA ALA A 389 16.40 35.59 6.21
C ALA A 389 17.27 35.29 7.44
N MET A 390 16.98 35.96 8.56
CA MET A 390 17.73 35.81 9.80
C MET A 390 16.89 35.07 10.83
N GLU A 391 17.44 34.01 11.41
CA GLU A 391 16.77 33.29 12.50
C GLU A 391 16.41 34.26 13.64
N ASN A 392 15.19 34.10 14.17
CA ASN A 392 14.64 34.94 15.24
C ASN A 392 14.31 36.40 14.88
N GLU A 393 14.30 36.77 13.60
CA GLU A 393 13.93 38.13 13.17
C GLU A 393 12.54 38.56 13.66
N CYS A 394 11.56 37.63 13.72
CA CYS A 394 10.19 37.91 14.17
C CYS A 394 9.82 37.25 15.51
N LEU A 395 10.82 36.88 16.30
CA LEU A 395 10.60 36.38 17.64
C LEU A 395 9.90 37.45 18.50
N ASN A 396 10.45 38.68 18.47
CA ASN A 396 9.98 39.83 19.25
C ASN A 396 9.47 41.00 18.40
N THR A 397 9.45 40.86 17.07
CA THR A 397 8.97 41.89 16.15
C THR A 397 7.86 41.33 15.26
N ASN A 398 7.03 42.23 14.74
CA ASN A 398 6.02 41.86 13.76
C ASN A 398 6.64 41.81 12.37
N CYS A 399 6.22 40.84 11.57
CA CYS A 399 6.58 40.81 10.17
C CYS A 399 5.96 42.00 9.41
N PRO A 400 6.61 42.46 8.34
CA PRO A 400 6.04 43.45 7.42
C PRO A 400 4.65 43.03 6.93
N SER A 401 3.82 44.01 6.55
CA SER A 401 2.48 43.78 6.00
C SER A 401 2.54 42.77 4.85
N ASN A 402 1.69 41.73 4.87
CA ASN A 402 1.63 40.56 3.96
C ASN A 402 2.56 39.36 4.26
N LYS A 403 3.46 39.47 5.24
CA LYS A 403 4.30 38.37 5.69
C LYS A 403 3.84 37.83 7.04
N GLN A 404 4.21 36.60 7.32
CA GLN A 404 3.93 35.93 8.57
C GLN A 404 5.21 35.38 9.19
N CYS A 405 5.23 35.32 10.51
CA CYS A 405 6.33 34.71 11.26
C CYS A 405 6.16 33.18 11.26
N GLY A 406 7.21 32.46 10.91
CA GLY A 406 7.21 30.99 10.82
C GLY A 406 8.61 30.38 10.76
N ALA A 407 8.70 29.09 10.47
CA ALA A 407 9.92 28.38 10.15
C ALA A 407 10.09 28.20 8.63
N ALA A 408 11.33 28.28 8.13
CA ALA A 408 11.64 28.14 6.71
C ALA A 408 12.81 27.15 6.50
N PHE A 409 12.79 26.42 5.39
CA PHE A 409 13.92 25.58 4.98
C PHE A 409 14.93 26.42 4.20
N ASN A 410 16.18 26.46 4.66
CA ASN A 410 17.27 27.15 3.95
C ASN A 410 18.08 26.15 3.10
N PRO A 411 17.92 26.15 1.77
CA PRO A 411 18.66 25.24 0.90
C PRO A 411 20.17 25.56 0.85
N GLY A 412 20.59 26.77 1.20
CA GLY A 412 21.98 27.24 1.09
C GLY A 412 22.85 26.97 2.33
N SER A 413 22.27 26.57 3.46
CA SER A 413 23.01 26.32 4.71
C SER A 413 23.05 24.84 5.08
N GLY A 414 23.33 23.95 4.13
CA GLY A 414 23.37 22.51 4.41
C GLY A 414 21.99 21.88 4.71
N GLY A 415 20.88 22.59 4.44
CA GLY A 415 19.52 22.06 4.61
C GLY A 415 18.90 22.29 5.99
N HIS A 416 19.36 23.29 6.74
CA HIS A 416 18.78 23.61 8.05
C HIS A 416 17.42 24.30 7.97
N VAL A 417 16.57 24.03 8.96
CA VAL A 417 15.32 24.76 9.17
C VAL A 417 15.59 25.95 10.09
N ILE A 418 15.41 27.16 9.57
CA ILE A 418 15.56 28.40 10.35
C ILE A 418 14.22 28.79 10.99
N LYS A 419 14.28 29.18 12.27
CA LYS A 419 13.11 29.50 13.09
C LYS A 419 12.78 30.98 13.08
N ASN A 420 11.50 31.31 13.26
CA ASN A 420 11.02 32.67 13.52
C ASN A 420 11.48 33.69 12.46
N VAL A 421 11.23 33.35 11.20
CA VAL A 421 11.50 34.20 10.04
C VAL A 421 10.21 34.70 9.40
N CYS A 422 10.26 35.87 8.78
CA CYS A 422 9.19 36.51 8.04
C CYS A 422 9.20 36.10 6.58
N GLY A 423 8.20 35.34 6.20
CA GLY A 423 7.99 34.96 4.80
C GLY A 423 6.51 34.94 4.42
N ALA A 424 6.26 34.66 3.14
CA ALA A 424 4.93 34.30 2.69
C ALA A 424 4.56 32.94 3.31
N ALA A 425 3.37 32.83 3.89
CA ALA A 425 2.91 31.56 4.45
C ALA A 425 2.66 30.54 3.33
N LEU A 426 3.22 29.34 3.50
CA LEU A 426 3.12 28.24 2.55
C LEU A 426 2.31 27.05 3.10
N GLY A 427 2.17 26.97 4.44
CA GLY A 427 1.40 25.94 5.11
C GLY A 427 1.93 25.69 6.52
N TYR A 428 2.06 24.42 6.90
CA TYR A 428 2.50 24.02 8.23
C TYR A 428 3.50 22.87 8.19
N TRP A 429 4.47 22.94 9.10
CA TRP A 429 5.33 21.82 9.44
C TRP A 429 4.58 20.83 10.33
N THR A 430 5.05 19.59 10.32
CA THR A 430 4.78 18.56 11.33
C THR A 430 6.09 18.17 12.00
N ALA A 431 6.02 17.47 13.13
CA ALA A 431 7.22 16.96 13.80
C ALA A 431 8.05 16.04 12.88
N ASP A 432 7.38 15.16 12.14
CA ASP A 432 8.04 14.30 11.15
C ASP A 432 8.70 15.14 10.03
N ALA A 433 8.00 16.13 9.46
CA ALA A 433 8.57 16.97 8.41
C ALA A 433 9.78 17.77 8.88
N PHE A 434 9.78 18.28 10.12
CA PHE A 434 10.96 18.92 10.70
C PHE A 434 12.14 17.95 10.74
N CYS A 435 11.96 16.79 11.37
CA CYS A 435 13.04 15.83 11.59
C CYS A 435 13.52 15.13 10.32
N ALA A 436 12.64 14.98 9.32
CA ALA A 436 13.00 14.48 8.01
C ALA A 436 13.82 15.48 7.19
N LYS A 437 13.61 16.79 7.38
CA LYS A 437 14.40 17.83 6.70
C LYS A 437 15.67 18.21 7.43
N ASP A 438 15.62 18.32 8.73
CA ASP A 438 16.74 18.73 9.56
C ASP A 438 16.79 17.83 10.80
N ALA A 439 17.68 16.83 10.75
CA ALA A 439 17.86 15.87 11.82
C ALA A 439 18.40 16.50 13.12
N SER A 440 18.88 17.75 13.06
CA SER A 440 19.34 18.53 14.21
C SER A 440 18.32 19.59 14.67
N PHE A 441 17.12 19.61 14.09
CA PHE A 441 16.12 20.60 14.45
C PHE A 441 15.68 20.45 15.93
N GLU A 442 15.67 21.57 16.63
CA GLU A 442 15.17 21.70 17.99
C GLU A 442 14.36 22.99 18.19
N ASP A 443 13.24 22.88 18.89
CA ASP A 443 12.42 24.01 19.33
C ASP A 443 11.68 23.67 20.64
N SER A 444 12.11 24.32 21.72
CA SER A 444 11.58 24.10 23.06
C SER A 444 10.12 24.54 23.22
N ARG A 445 9.63 25.49 22.40
CA ARG A 445 8.24 25.98 22.47
C ARG A 445 7.23 24.90 22.12
N ILE A 446 7.63 23.98 21.24
CA ILE A 446 6.82 22.85 20.79
C ILE A 446 7.37 21.51 21.27
N SER A 447 8.45 21.53 22.05
CA SER A 447 9.13 20.36 22.62
C SER A 447 9.53 19.33 21.56
N ILE A 448 10.08 19.81 20.44
CA ILE A 448 10.67 18.96 19.41
C ILE A 448 12.18 19.08 19.52
N ASP A 449 12.87 17.95 19.60
CA ASP A 449 14.32 17.83 19.42
C ASP A 449 14.56 16.53 18.66
N CYS A 450 14.87 16.65 17.37
CA CYS A 450 15.00 15.52 16.46
C CYS A 450 16.16 14.58 16.84
N SER A 451 17.16 15.12 17.55
CA SER A 451 18.36 14.41 17.99
C SER A 451 18.24 13.84 19.40
N ALA A 452 17.31 14.35 20.22
CA ALA A 452 17.09 13.88 21.58
C ALA A 452 16.75 12.40 21.60
N HIS A 453 17.45 11.68 22.48
CA HIS A 453 17.11 10.31 22.84
C HIS A 453 15.83 10.25 23.68
N LEU A 454 15.04 9.21 23.46
CA LEU A 454 13.83 8.95 24.23
C LEU A 454 14.14 8.56 25.68
N ALA A 455 13.13 8.58 26.54
CA ALA A 455 13.29 8.06 27.90
C ALA A 455 13.38 6.52 27.87
N SER A 456 13.98 5.94 28.93
CA SER A 456 13.97 4.49 29.16
C SER A 456 12.52 3.95 29.10
N PRO A 457 12.27 2.78 28.48
CA PRO A 457 13.24 1.80 27.98
C PRO A 457 13.75 2.05 26.55
N ASP A 458 13.29 3.09 25.86
CA ASP A 458 13.57 3.31 24.43
C ASP A 458 14.77 4.24 24.17
N GLY A 459 15.63 4.45 25.17
CA GLY A 459 16.70 5.45 25.12
C GLY A 459 17.74 5.26 24.02
N GLN A 460 17.77 4.11 23.34
CA GLN A 460 18.56 3.87 22.14
C GLN A 460 18.02 4.59 20.89
N TYR A 461 16.77 5.06 20.90
CA TYR A 461 16.15 5.72 19.77
C TYR A 461 16.00 7.23 19.99
N THR A 462 15.94 7.98 18.89
CA THR A 462 15.72 9.44 18.90
C THR A 462 14.26 9.80 18.64
N GLN A 463 13.88 11.06 18.91
CA GLN A 463 12.54 11.53 18.53
C GLN A 463 12.31 11.46 17.01
N ALA A 464 13.30 11.77 16.18
CA ALA A 464 13.19 11.65 14.73
C ALA A 464 12.80 10.21 14.29
N GLN A 465 13.40 9.21 14.93
CA GLN A 465 13.10 7.81 14.68
C GLN A 465 11.70 7.41 15.13
N LEU A 466 11.19 8.01 16.20
CA LEU A 466 9.82 7.83 16.68
C LEU A 466 8.79 8.49 15.76
N TYR A 467 8.98 9.77 15.39
CA TYR A 467 8.05 10.49 14.52
C TYR A 467 7.92 9.84 13.14
N GLY A 468 9.05 9.39 12.57
CA GLY A 468 9.06 8.68 11.28
C GLY A 468 8.79 7.18 11.38
N CYS A 469 8.59 6.64 12.59
CA CYS A 469 8.41 5.21 12.84
C CYS A 469 9.43 4.28 12.14
N SER A 470 10.68 4.74 11.98
CA SER A 470 11.53 4.26 10.88
C SER A 470 12.50 3.13 11.24
N THR A 471 12.69 2.82 12.52
CA THR A 471 13.74 1.89 12.97
C THR A 471 13.29 0.96 14.10
N GLY A 472 14.00 -0.17 14.23
CA GLY A 472 13.83 -1.10 15.34
C GLY A 472 12.38 -1.49 15.59
N ILE A 473 11.93 -1.33 16.83
CA ILE A 473 10.55 -1.62 17.26
C ILE A 473 9.51 -0.74 16.57
N PHE A 474 9.87 0.47 16.12
CA PHE A 474 8.93 1.41 15.53
C PHE A 474 8.51 1.04 14.10
N LYS A 475 9.18 0.09 13.46
CA LYS A 475 8.79 -0.40 12.12
C LYS A 475 7.47 -1.18 12.10
N ASN A 476 6.95 -1.55 13.26
CA ASN A 476 5.74 -2.36 13.37
C ASN A 476 4.52 -1.49 13.68
N SER A 477 3.37 -1.80 13.07
CA SER A 477 2.09 -1.19 13.41
C SER A 477 1.54 -1.72 14.74
N CYS A 478 1.01 -0.83 15.58
CA CYS A 478 0.31 -1.20 16.81
C CYS A 478 -1.16 -1.63 16.59
N TYR A 479 -1.66 -1.57 15.35
CA TYR A 479 -3.01 -2.05 15.00
C TYR A 479 -3.03 -3.51 14.54
N SER A 480 -1.88 -4.08 14.16
CA SER A 480 -1.79 -5.46 13.70
C SER A 480 -2.22 -6.48 14.75
N VAL A 481 -2.87 -7.56 14.31
CA VAL A 481 -3.22 -8.69 15.20
C VAL A 481 -1.93 -9.29 15.77
N GLY A 482 -1.87 -9.43 17.09
CA GLY A 482 -0.68 -9.93 17.78
C GLY A 482 0.42 -8.87 18.01
N ALA A 483 0.14 -7.59 17.77
CA ALA A 483 1.04 -6.50 18.14
C ALA A 483 1.39 -6.57 19.64
N VAL A 484 2.68 -6.59 19.94
CA VAL A 484 3.20 -6.68 21.31
C VAL A 484 3.35 -5.26 21.87
N SER A 485 2.87 -5.06 23.11
CA SER A 485 3.07 -3.83 23.87
C SER A 485 4.53 -3.39 23.87
N GLY A 486 4.79 -2.13 23.52
CA GLY A 486 6.14 -1.59 23.50
C GLY A 486 7.04 -2.09 22.36
N ALA A 487 6.49 -2.77 21.34
CA ALA A 487 7.23 -3.30 20.20
C ALA A 487 6.71 -2.80 18.84
N CYS A 488 6.09 -1.64 18.83
CA CYS A 488 5.47 -0.99 17.67
C CYS A 488 5.60 0.54 17.79
N CYS A 489 5.37 1.30 16.71
CA CYS A 489 5.57 2.75 16.73
C CYS A 489 4.68 3.46 17.75
N GLY A 490 3.37 3.26 17.60
CA GLY A 490 2.32 3.82 18.43
C GLY A 490 0.97 3.70 17.74
N CYS A 491 -0.09 3.97 18.49
CA CYS A 491 -1.44 4.07 17.96
C CYS A 491 -2.31 4.87 18.92
N VAL A 492 -3.46 5.33 18.43
CA VAL A 492 -4.42 6.09 19.22
C VAL A 492 -5.83 5.81 18.78
N ASP A 493 -6.72 5.63 19.75
CA ASP A 493 -8.15 5.58 19.50
C ASP A 493 -8.69 7.01 19.55
N TRP A 494 -8.65 7.73 18.43
CA TRP A 494 -8.95 9.16 18.36
C TRP A 494 -10.30 9.56 18.99
N ASN A 495 -11.32 8.69 18.86
CA ASN A 495 -12.64 8.90 19.45
C ASN A 495 -12.60 9.01 20.99
N THR A 496 -11.59 8.41 21.64
CA THR A 496 -11.40 8.49 23.10
C THR A 496 -10.82 9.82 23.55
N LEU A 497 -10.22 10.57 22.62
CA LEU A 497 -9.71 11.94 22.82
C LEU A 497 -10.72 13.01 22.41
N GLY A 498 -11.96 12.63 22.07
CA GLY A 498 -13.00 13.58 21.62
C GLY A 498 -12.87 14.02 20.17
N ILE A 499 -11.91 13.47 19.41
CA ILE A 499 -11.75 13.75 17.98
C ILE A 499 -12.82 12.98 17.20
N ASN A 500 -13.47 13.68 16.27
CA ASN A 500 -14.61 13.16 15.52
C ASN A 500 -14.18 12.11 14.46
N VAL A 501 -14.10 10.85 14.89
CA VAL A 501 -13.99 9.67 14.02
C VAL A 501 -15.07 8.65 14.42
N PRO A 502 -15.46 7.71 13.53
CA PRO A 502 -16.32 6.61 13.91
C PRO A 502 -15.75 5.84 15.10
N ALA A 503 -16.58 5.54 16.08
CA ALA A 503 -16.15 4.70 17.18
C ALA A 503 -15.96 3.24 16.73
N PRO A 504 -15.15 2.44 17.46
CA PRO A 504 -15.10 1.00 17.27
C PRO A 504 -16.50 0.35 17.34
N PRO A 505 -16.76 -0.71 16.56
CA PRO A 505 -15.82 -1.47 15.73
C PRO A 505 -15.64 -0.91 14.31
N ILE A 506 -16.20 0.26 13.98
CA ILE A 506 -16.12 0.82 12.61
C ILE A 506 -14.68 1.25 12.30
N THR A 507 -14.06 2.00 13.22
CA THR A 507 -12.63 2.29 13.19
C THR A 507 -11.91 1.26 14.06
N GLN A 508 -10.85 0.67 13.52
CA GLN A 508 -10.09 -0.34 14.24
C GLN A 508 -9.44 0.27 15.49
N SER A 509 -9.69 -0.33 16.65
CA SER A 509 -8.99 0.03 17.88
C SER A 509 -7.54 -0.46 17.88
N CYS A 510 -6.68 0.28 18.58
CA CYS A 510 -5.36 -0.17 19.03
C CYS A 510 -5.37 -1.63 19.51
N LYS A 511 -4.39 -2.43 19.07
CA LYS A 511 -4.23 -3.84 19.49
C LYS A 511 -3.04 -4.03 20.43
N GLY A 512 -1.97 -3.26 20.27
CA GLY A 512 -0.85 -3.18 21.21
C GLY A 512 -1.03 -2.04 22.23
N ILE A 513 -0.42 -2.17 23.41
CA ILE A 513 -0.29 -1.06 24.36
C ILE A 513 0.82 -0.12 23.84
N LYS A 514 0.54 1.18 23.86
CA LYS A 514 1.41 2.28 23.41
C LYS A 514 2.75 2.23 24.16
N THR A 515 3.88 2.60 23.54
CA THR A 515 5.07 2.96 24.32
C THR A 515 4.76 4.25 25.10
N ASP A 516 5.21 4.37 26.34
CA ASP A 516 5.04 5.61 27.12
C ASP A 516 5.62 6.82 26.38
N ASN A 517 6.73 6.62 25.66
CA ASN A 517 7.35 7.64 24.82
C ASN A 517 6.44 8.10 23.67
N TRP A 518 5.72 7.21 22.98
CA TRP A 518 4.83 7.65 21.90
C TRP A 518 3.69 8.54 22.41
N VAL A 519 3.09 8.19 23.56
CA VAL A 519 2.00 8.96 24.17
C VAL A 519 2.48 10.34 24.62
N ILE A 520 3.69 10.42 25.18
CA ILE A 520 4.23 11.66 25.76
C ILE A 520 4.82 12.58 24.66
N VAL A 521 5.50 11.99 23.67
CA VAL A 521 6.29 12.74 22.68
C VAL A 521 5.51 12.93 21.39
N SER A 522 5.00 11.85 20.79
CA SER A 522 4.40 11.88 19.45
C SER A 522 2.92 12.29 19.46
N GLN A 523 2.08 11.64 20.26
CA GLN A 523 0.63 11.87 20.23
C GLN A 523 0.23 13.36 20.32
N PRO A 524 0.79 14.19 21.24
CA PRO A 524 0.36 15.58 21.39
C PRO A 524 0.72 16.45 20.17
N LYS A 525 1.64 16.00 19.31
CA LYS A 525 2.08 16.71 18.11
C LYS A 525 1.16 16.42 16.92
N LEU A 526 0.29 15.43 17.07
CA LEU A 526 -0.63 14.92 16.06
C LEU A 526 -2.08 15.35 16.31
N GLU A 527 -2.45 15.61 17.57
CA GLU A 527 -3.84 15.91 17.98
C GLU A 527 -4.43 17.10 17.21
N TRP A 528 -3.72 18.24 17.14
CA TRP A 528 -4.21 19.43 16.42
C TRP A 528 -4.38 19.21 14.90
N LEU A 529 -3.54 18.35 14.30
CA LEU A 529 -3.66 17.95 12.89
C LEU A 529 -4.97 17.17 12.71
N LYS A 530 -5.19 16.21 13.60
CA LYS A 530 -6.33 15.30 13.53
C LYS A 530 -7.66 15.96 13.89
N GLU A 531 -7.66 16.90 14.82
CA GLU A 531 -8.81 17.75 15.14
C GLU A 531 -9.27 18.53 13.92
N SER A 532 -8.32 19.08 13.16
CA SER A 532 -8.60 19.89 11.97
C SER A 532 -8.99 19.01 10.77
N CYS A 533 -8.43 17.80 10.66
CA CYS A 533 -8.60 16.92 9.51
C CYS A 533 -8.59 15.45 9.95
N SER A 534 -9.75 14.99 10.42
CA SER A 534 -9.89 13.72 11.16
C SER A 534 -9.95 12.47 10.27
N ASN A 535 -9.96 12.62 8.95
CA ASN A 535 -9.96 11.51 8.00
C ASN A 535 -8.65 11.41 7.18
N THR A 536 -7.59 12.12 7.60
CA THR A 536 -6.26 12.07 6.98
C THR A 536 -5.22 11.42 7.87
N TYR A 537 -4.23 10.78 7.25
CA TYR A 537 -3.05 10.25 7.93
C TYR A 537 -2.20 11.37 8.51
N VAL A 538 -1.89 11.26 9.80
CA VAL A 538 -1.04 12.22 10.51
C VAL A 538 0.26 11.60 11.04
N TYR A 539 0.39 10.28 11.04
CA TYR A 539 1.64 9.54 11.36
C TYR A 539 1.76 8.22 10.57
N PRO A 540 2.96 7.61 10.44
CA PRO A 540 3.16 6.38 9.67
C PRO A 540 2.54 5.10 10.27
N TYR A 541 2.38 4.03 9.46
CA TYR A 541 1.97 2.66 9.84
C TYR A 541 0.52 2.44 10.33
N ASP A 542 -0.42 3.05 9.60
CA ASP A 542 -1.87 2.79 9.66
C ASP A 542 -2.61 3.51 10.77
N ASP A 543 -2.83 4.82 10.57
CA ASP A 543 -3.93 5.53 11.20
C ASP A 543 -5.26 4.94 10.71
N ALA A 544 -5.83 4.03 11.51
CA ALA A 544 -7.03 3.27 11.19
C ALA A 544 -8.26 4.13 10.83
N SER A 545 -8.21 5.43 11.10
CA SER A 545 -9.27 6.38 10.73
C SER A 545 -9.10 7.04 9.36
N SER A 546 -8.06 6.65 8.60
CA SER A 546 -7.60 7.37 7.42
C SER A 546 -7.32 6.52 6.19
N THR A 547 -7.37 5.18 6.29
CA THR A 547 -7.23 4.26 5.14
C THR A 547 -8.58 3.95 4.54
N PHE A 548 -8.71 4.12 3.23
CA PHE A 548 -9.94 3.82 2.50
C PHE A 548 -9.68 2.73 1.46
N THR A 549 -10.72 1.94 1.17
CA THR A 549 -10.70 0.95 0.09
C THR A 549 -11.84 1.19 -0.88
N CYS A 550 -11.64 0.93 -2.17
CA CYS A 550 -12.74 1.02 -3.13
C CYS A 550 -12.55 0.07 -4.31
N GLN A 551 -13.67 -0.48 -4.78
CA GLN A 551 -13.68 -1.33 -5.96
C GLN A 551 -14.92 -1.11 -6.82
N LYS A 552 -14.72 -1.28 -8.13
CA LYS A 552 -15.77 -1.39 -9.15
C LYS A 552 -15.28 -2.41 -10.17
N LEU A 553 -15.69 -3.65 -10.00
CA LEU A 553 -15.29 -4.74 -10.88
C LEU A 553 -16.04 -4.66 -12.21
N ASN A 554 -15.33 -4.89 -13.31
CA ASN A 554 -15.92 -5.09 -14.63
C ASN A 554 -16.36 -6.56 -14.83
N SER A 555 -16.82 -6.91 -16.04
CA SER A 555 -17.23 -8.28 -16.38
C SER A 555 -16.10 -9.31 -16.35
N GLN A 556 -14.84 -8.87 -16.40
CA GLN A 556 -13.64 -9.70 -16.29
C GLN A 556 -13.10 -9.73 -14.85
N THR A 557 -13.91 -9.28 -13.88
CA THR A 557 -13.55 -9.12 -12.47
C THR A 557 -12.31 -8.25 -12.26
N ILE A 558 -12.02 -7.30 -13.14
CA ILE A 558 -10.92 -6.34 -12.99
C ILE A 558 -11.45 -5.07 -12.34
N ASN A 559 -10.75 -4.55 -11.33
CA ASN A 559 -11.12 -3.30 -10.67
C ASN A 559 -10.86 -2.08 -11.58
N GLN A 560 -11.87 -1.22 -11.71
CA GLN A 560 -11.90 -0.03 -12.59
C GLN A 560 -12.45 1.21 -11.88
N VAL A 561 -12.13 1.40 -10.60
CA VAL A 561 -12.53 2.63 -9.91
C VAL A 561 -11.82 3.83 -10.52
N ASN A 562 -12.60 4.83 -10.91
CA ASN A 562 -12.13 6.15 -11.31
C ASN A 562 -12.09 7.07 -10.09
N TYR A 563 -11.17 8.02 -10.10
CA TYR A 563 -10.95 8.93 -8.99
C TYR A 563 -10.99 10.38 -9.44
N MET A 564 -11.44 11.26 -8.54
CA MET A 564 -11.30 12.70 -8.65
C MET A 564 -10.44 13.19 -7.49
N ILE A 565 -9.34 13.85 -7.81
CA ILE A 565 -8.49 14.53 -6.82
C ILE A 565 -8.78 16.03 -6.92
N SER A 566 -9.16 16.63 -5.80
CA SER A 566 -9.51 18.05 -5.75
C SER A 566 -8.49 18.80 -4.91
N PHE A 567 -7.86 19.81 -5.50
CA PHE A 567 -7.06 20.79 -4.78
C PHE A 567 -7.96 21.92 -4.28
N CYS A 568 -7.80 22.32 -3.02
CA CYS A 568 -8.71 23.23 -2.32
C CYS A 568 -10.17 22.75 -2.36
N PRO A 569 -10.46 21.52 -1.86
CA PRO A 569 -11.82 20.97 -1.93
C PRO A 569 -12.83 21.93 -1.32
N GLN A 570 -13.93 22.14 -2.04
CA GLN A 570 -15.01 23.00 -1.60
C GLN A 570 -15.91 22.25 -0.61
N ALA A 571 -16.50 22.99 0.33
CA ALA A 571 -17.47 22.46 1.27
C ALA A 571 -18.78 22.09 0.56
#